data_AF-A0AAY5K4A9-F1
#
_entry.id   AF-A0AAY5K4A9-F1
#
_cell.length_a   1.000
_cell.length_b   1.000
_cell.length_c   1.000
_cell.angle_alpha   90.00
_cell.angle_beta   90.00
_cell.angle_gamma   90.00
#
_symmetry.space_group_name_H-M   'P 1'
#
loop_
_entity.id
_entity.type
_entity.pdbx_description
1 polymer ?
#
loop_
_entity_poly.entity_id
_entity_poly.type
_entity_poly.pdbx_seq_one_letter_code
_entity_poly.pdbx_strand_id
1 'polypeptide(L)'
;MSDMYIVCRLSPLTYDINFCTQECLRCEWLELTELAETGDTTPITSRLAKLLLHGLNQGFDKIDLPMEELPAVYSGRFYQLYHRKLPQAHEQRPEDEVHRP
;
A
#
# COMPACT_ATOMS: atom_id res chain seq x y z
N MET A 1 -24.16 -0.33 2.25
CA MET A 1 -22.93 -1.05 2.67
C MET A 1 -21.76 -0.37 1.96
N SER A 2 -20.63 -0.21 2.65
CA SER A 2 -19.40 0.36 2.09
C SER A 2 -18.37 -0.75 1.94
N ASP A 3 -17.70 -0.82 0.79
CA ASP A 3 -16.62 -1.77 0.56
C ASP A 3 -15.30 -1.28 1.15
N MET A 4 -14.39 -2.22 1.41
CA MET A 4 -13.01 -1.95 1.79
C MET A 4 -12.09 -2.31 0.62
N TYR A 5 -11.28 -1.36 0.16
CA TYR A 5 -10.28 -1.57 -0.89
C TYR A 5 -8.91 -1.06 -0.42
N ILE A 6 -7.86 -1.80 -0.76
CA ILE A 6 -6.47 -1.46 -0.39
C ILE A 6 -5.70 -1.21 -1.69
N VAL A 7 -5.01 -0.07 -1.75
CA VAL A 7 -4.13 0.28 -2.87
C VAL A 7 -2.68 0.14 -2.42
N CYS A 8 -1.93 -0.72 -3.10
CA CYS A 8 -0.55 -1.02 -2.76
C CYS A 8 0.42 -0.44 -3.79
N ARG A 9 1.57 0.03 -3.32
CA ARG A 9 2.71 0.34 -4.17
C ARG A 9 3.50 -0.95 -4.42
N LEU A 10 3.72 -1.29 -5.67
CA LEU A 10 4.49 -2.47 -6.08
C LEU A 10 5.75 -2.05 -6.84
N SER A 11 6.73 -2.95 -6.90
CA SER A 11 7.90 -2.81 -7.75
C SER A 11 7.79 -3.85 -8.88
N PRO A 12 7.87 -3.44 -10.16
CA PRO A 12 7.78 -4.38 -11.26
C PRO A 12 9.02 -5.29 -11.31
N LEU A 13 8.80 -6.58 -11.61
CA LEU A 13 9.89 -7.53 -11.89
C LEU A 13 10.32 -7.49 -13.36
N THR A 14 9.40 -7.13 -14.26
CA THR A 14 9.61 -7.01 -15.71
C THR A 14 8.87 -5.78 -16.23
N TYR A 15 9.28 -5.31 -17.41
CA TYR A 15 8.66 -4.15 -18.08
C TYR A 15 7.84 -4.53 -19.31
N ASP A 16 7.92 -5.79 -19.77
CA ASP A 16 7.09 -6.27 -20.86
C ASP A 16 5.62 -6.38 -20.43
N ILE A 17 4.74 -5.75 -21.20
CA ILE A 17 3.29 -5.80 -20.96
C ILE A 17 2.68 -6.88 -21.86
N ASN A 18 2.10 -7.89 -21.23
CA ASN A 18 1.20 -8.86 -21.88
C ASN A 18 -0.15 -8.82 -21.13
N PHE A 19 -1.06 -7.96 -21.57
CA PHE A 19 -2.31 -7.71 -20.86
C PHE A 19 -3.46 -8.60 -21.34
N CYS A 20 -4.43 -8.86 -20.46
CA CYS A 20 -5.63 -9.62 -20.79
C CYS A 20 -6.56 -8.78 -21.67
N THR A 21 -6.67 -9.12 -22.96
CA THR A 21 -7.54 -8.39 -23.92
C THR A 21 -9.03 -8.65 -23.73
N GLN A 22 -9.41 -9.59 -22.86
CA GLN A 22 -10.81 -9.84 -22.51
C GLN A 22 -11.33 -8.86 -21.44
N GLU A 23 -10.45 -8.43 -20.54
CA GLU A 23 -10.80 -7.55 -19.41
C GLU A 23 -10.31 -6.12 -19.60
N CYS A 24 -9.15 -5.93 -20.26
CA CYS A 24 -8.53 -4.63 -20.43
C CYS A 24 -8.57 -4.21 -21.91
N LEU A 25 -9.01 -2.98 -22.17
CA LEU A 25 -8.95 -2.38 -23.50
C LEU A 25 -7.52 -1.93 -23.84
N ARG A 26 -6.81 -1.37 -22.87
CA ARG A 26 -5.44 -0.84 -22.97
C ARG A 26 -4.70 -1.07 -21.65
N CYS A 27 -3.39 -1.29 -21.73
CA CYS A 27 -2.48 -1.35 -20.60
C CYS A 27 -1.12 -0.82 -21.06
N GLU A 28 -0.61 0.19 -20.37
CA GLU A 28 0.60 0.91 -20.79
C GLU A 28 1.38 1.41 -19.57
N TRP A 29 2.68 1.58 -19.75
CA TRP A 29 3.49 2.36 -18.84
C TRP A 29 3.24 3.84 -19.14
N LEU A 30 2.73 4.57 -18.15
CA LEU A 30 2.41 5.99 -18.26
C LEU A 30 3.34 6.81 -17.36
N GLU A 31 3.72 8.00 -17.81
CA GLU A 31 4.45 8.94 -16.97
C GLU A 31 3.59 9.35 -15.77
N LEU A 32 4.20 9.35 -14.58
CA LEU A 32 3.44 9.56 -13.35
C LEU A 32 2.90 11.00 -13.24
N THR A 33 3.61 11.96 -13.82
CA THR A 33 3.16 13.36 -13.93
C THR A 33 1.93 13.47 -14.83
N GLU A 34 1.92 12.74 -15.95
CA GLU A 34 0.77 12.69 -16.86
C GLU A 34 -0.46 12.11 -16.15
N LEU A 35 -0.30 10.99 -15.43
CA LEU A 35 -1.39 10.38 -14.65
C LEU A 35 -1.90 11.29 -13.51
N ALA A 36 -1.03 12.12 -12.95
CA ALA A 36 -1.41 13.04 -11.87
C ALA A 36 -2.25 14.23 -12.36
N GLU A 37 -2.03 14.65 -13.61
CA GLU A 37 -2.62 15.86 -14.19
C GLU A 37 -3.81 15.58 -15.12
N THR A 38 -3.88 14.38 -15.70
CA THR A 38 -4.95 14.02 -16.64
C THR A 38 -6.35 14.11 -16.02
N GLY A 39 -7.30 14.58 -16.83
CA GLY A 39 -8.73 14.52 -16.51
C GLY A 39 -9.37 13.17 -16.81
N ASP A 40 -8.68 12.31 -17.58
CA ASP A 40 -9.18 11.02 -18.05
C ASP A 40 -8.86 9.88 -17.05
N THR A 41 -8.99 10.17 -15.76
CA THR A 41 -8.79 9.19 -14.68
C THR A 41 -9.74 9.47 -13.52
N THR A 42 -9.86 8.52 -12.60
CA THR A 42 -10.72 8.72 -11.43
C THR A 42 -10.05 9.64 -10.40
N PRO A 43 -10.83 10.36 -9.57
CA PRO A 43 -10.25 11.24 -8.54
C PRO A 43 -9.32 10.51 -7.55
N ILE A 44 -9.61 9.26 -7.21
CA ILE A 44 -8.75 8.45 -6.33
C ILE A 44 -7.42 8.11 -7.02
N THR A 45 -7.45 7.77 -8.32
CA THR A 45 -6.24 7.50 -9.11
C THR A 45 -5.36 8.75 -9.23
N SER A 46 -5.91 9.92 -9.57
CA SER A 46 -5.14 11.18 -9.64
C SER A 46 -4.52 11.54 -8.27
N ARG A 47 -5.25 11.31 -7.17
CA ARG A 47 -4.73 11.53 -5.82
C ARG A 47 -3.55 10.62 -5.50
N LEU A 48 -3.65 9.34 -5.86
CA LEU A 48 -2.58 8.36 -5.65
C LEU A 48 -1.35 8.69 -6.51
N ALA A 49 -1.53 9.12 -7.76
CA ALA A 49 -0.43 9.55 -8.61
C ALA A 49 0.33 10.74 -7.99
N LYS A 50 -0.37 11.73 -7.44
CA LYS A 50 0.23 12.85 -6.70
C LYS A 50 0.95 12.39 -5.42
N LEU A 51 0.40 11.42 -4.70
CA LEU A 51 1.05 10.82 -3.53
C LEU A 51 2.34 10.10 -3.93
N LEU A 52 2.31 9.34 -5.02
CA LEU A 52 3.49 8.66 -5.57
C LEU A 52 4.55 9.67 -6.04
N LEU A 53 4.17 10.77 -6.68
CA LEU A 53 5.10 11.86 -7.04
C LEU A 53 5.76 12.47 -5.80
N HIS A 54 5.00 12.66 -4.72
CA HIS A 54 5.57 13.10 -3.45
C HIS A 54 6.61 12.09 -2.93
N GLY A 55 6.27 10.79 -2.90
CA GLY A 55 7.21 9.74 -2.50
C GLY A 55 8.46 9.68 -3.37
N LEU A 56 8.31 9.81 -4.69
CA LEU A 56 9.43 9.82 -5.64
C LEU A 56 10.38 11.00 -5.39
N ASN A 57 9.84 12.19 -5.10
CA ASN A 57 10.62 13.41 -4.91
C ASN A 57 11.20 13.54 -3.49
N GLN A 58 10.55 12.95 -2.49
CA GLN A 58 10.80 13.25 -1.07
C GLN A 58 11.19 12.03 -0.24
N GLY A 59 11.13 10.82 -0.80
CA GLY A 59 11.34 9.54 -0.11
C GLY A 59 10.02 8.79 0.10
N PHE A 60 10.02 7.48 -0.19
CA PHE A 60 8.83 6.62 -0.04
C PHE A 60 8.45 6.33 1.42
N ASP A 61 9.39 6.48 2.36
CA ASP A 61 9.14 6.42 3.81
C ASP A 61 8.07 7.42 4.27
N LYS A 62 7.85 8.50 3.52
CA LYS A 62 6.82 9.51 3.81
C LYS A 62 5.40 9.09 3.43
N ILE A 63 5.26 8.09 2.55
CA ILE A 63 3.95 7.68 2.01
C ILE A 63 3.60 6.21 2.27
N ASP A 64 4.61 5.36 2.46
CA ASP A 64 4.41 3.92 2.64
C ASP A 64 3.74 3.61 3.99
N LEU A 65 2.79 2.68 3.94
CA LEU A 65 2.13 2.08 5.10
C LEU A 65 2.40 0.58 5.10
N PRO A 66 3.27 0.05 5.98
CA PRO A 66 3.36 -1.39 6.20
C PRO A 66 2.04 -1.99 6.73
N MET A 67 1.92 -3.30 6.54
CA MET A 67 0.90 -4.14 7.15
C MET A 67 1.56 -5.15 8.07
N GLU A 68 1.09 -5.24 9.30
CA GLU A 68 1.51 -6.22 10.28
C GLU A 68 0.34 -7.13 10.66
N GLU A 69 0.62 -8.42 10.83
CA GLU A 69 -0.37 -9.38 11.30
C GLU A 69 -0.25 -9.55 12.83
N LEU A 70 -1.37 -9.37 13.54
CA LEU A 70 -1.42 -9.44 15.00
C LEU A 70 -2.45 -10.49 15.47
N PRO A 71 -2.09 -11.42 16.37
CA PRO A 71 -3.02 -12.42 16.86
C PRO A 71 -4.07 -11.80 17.78
N ALA A 72 -5.32 -12.21 17.61
CA ALA A 72 -6.43 -11.86 18.50
C ALA A 72 -6.39 -12.73 19.75
N VAL A 73 -6.45 -12.08 20.93
CA VAL A 73 -6.27 -12.73 22.24
C VAL A 73 -7.29 -13.85 22.51
N TYR A 74 -8.55 -13.66 22.12
CA TYR A 74 -9.65 -14.53 22.58
C TYR A 74 -10.34 -15.35 21.49
N SER A 75 -9.90 -15.26 20.23
CA SER A 75 -10.61 -15.88 19.11
C SER A 75 -9.75 -16.75 18.20
N GLY A 76 -8.43 -16.78 18.41
CA GLY A 76 -7.50 -17.47 17.50
C GLY A 76 -7.47 -16.90 16.08
N ARG A 77 -8.06 -15.72 15.86
CA ARG A 77 -8.03 -14.98 14.59
C ARG A 77 -6.84 -14.04 14.54
N PHE A 78 -6.61 -13.43 13.39
CA PHE A 78 -5.58 -12.41 13.21
C PHE A 78 -6.20 -11.09 12.74
N TYR A 79 -5.56 -9.99 13.12
CA TYR A 79 -5.84 -8.64 12.65
C TYR A 79 -4.76 -8.23 11.65
N GLN A 80 -5.15 -7.51 10.61
CA GLN A 80 -4.22 -6.79 9.73
C GLN A 80 -4.15 -5.34 10.19
N LEU A 81 -3.01 -4.92 10.71
CA LEU A 81 -2.76 -3.56 11.18
C LEU A 81 -1.98 -2.79 10.12
N TYR A 82 -2.58 -1.73 9.58
CA TYR A 82 -1.95 -0.82 8.63
C TYR A 82 -1.57 0.47 9.36
N HIS A 83 -0.29 0.80 9.44
CA HIS A 83 0.18 2.00 10.13
C HIS A 83 1.46 2.54 9.48
N ARG A 84 1.87 3.77 9.81
CA ARG A 84 3.21 4.25 9.47
C ARG A 84 4.24 3.49 10.29
N LYS A 85 5.41 3.21 9.70
CA LYS A 85 6.53 2.59 10.43
C LYS A 85 6.80 3.33 11.73
N LEU A 86 6.86 2.58 12.81
CA LEU A 86 7.24 3.13 14.10
C LEU A 86 8.76 3.31 14.12
N PRO A 87 9.29 4.31 14.83
CA PRO A 87 10.72 4.34 15.11
C PRO A 87 11.10 3.06 15.85
N GLN A 88 12.23 2.45 15.50
CA GLN A 88 12.68 1.16 16.03
C GLN A 88 12.70 1.08 17.57
N ALA A 89 12.89 2.23 18.24
CA ALA A 89 12.81 2.35 19.70
C ALA A 89 11.43 1.99 20.30
N HIS A 90 10.38 1.98 19.47
CA HIS A 90 9.00 1.71 19.87
C HIS A 90 8.46 0.37 19.33
N GLU A 91 9.24 -0.36 18.53
CA GLU A 91 8.86 -1.68 18.00
C GLU A 91 9.19 -2.84 18.96
N GLN A 92 9.87 -2.56 20.08
CA GLN A 92 10.24 -3.59 21.06
C GLN A 92 9.01 -4.07 21.85
N ARG A 93 8.57 -5.29 21.57
CA ARG A 93 7.69 -6.06 22.45
C ARG A 93 8.56 -6.67 23.56
N PRO A 94 8.36 -6.39 24.85
CA PRO A 94 9.01 -7.15 25.90
C PRO A 94 8.60 -8.63 25.75
N GLU A 95 9.57 -9.52 25.62
CA GLU A 95 9.34 -10.97 25.41
C GLU A 95 8.79 -11.67 26.67
N ASP A 96 8.63 -10.94 27.79
CA ASP A 96 8.40 -11.53 29.13
C ASP A 96 6.94 -11.61 29.60
N GLU A 97 5.93 -11.14 28.85
CA GLU A 97 4.53 -11.14 29.32
C GLU A 97 3.62 -12.25 28.74
N VAL A 98 4.13 -13.11 27.85
CA VAL A 98 3.31 -14.18 27.23
C VAL A 98 3.24 -15.46 28.09
N HIS A 99 3.95 -15.53 29.22
CA HIS A 99 3.93 -16.69 30.14
C HIS A 99 3.68 -16.26 31.60
N ARG A 100 2.52 -15.68 31.89
CA ARG A 100 1.93 -15.84 33.23
C ARG A 100 0.55 -16.51 33.14
N PRO A 101 0.33 -17.60 33.90
CA PRO A 101 -0.96 -18.28 33.95
C PRO A 101 -2.05 -17.40 34.58
#